data_AF-A0A747STF8-F1
#
_entry.id   AF-A0A747STF8-F1
#
_cell.length_a   1.000
_cell.length_b   1.000
_cell.length_c   1.000
_cell.angle_alpha   90.00
_cell.angle_beta   90.00
_cell.angle_gamma   90.00
#
_symmetry.space_group_name_H-M   'P 1'
#
loop_
_entity.id
_entity.type
_entity.pdbx_description
1 polymer ?
#
loop_
_entity_poly.entity_id
_entity_poly.type
_entity_poly.pdbx_seq_one_letter_code
_entity_poly.pdbx_strand_id
1 'polypeptide(L)' 'MKQSDLPKCPECGNMPEYSLKPNHLGWVWGGIRCPYDHYSVKLNGPASSRAKAEETLAPQWIALVEKISRRKNG' A
#
# COMPACT_ATOMS: atom_id res chain seq x y z
N MET A 1 -11.30 1.28 -4.45
CA MET A 1 -10.40 2.45 -4.34
C MET A 1 -9.58 2.51 -5.62
N LYS A 2 -9.51 3.64 -6.32
CA LYS A 2 -8.52 3.76 -7.40
C LYS A 2 -7.17 4.06 -6.77
N GLN A 3 -6.09 3.60 -7.41
CA GLN A 3 -4.72 3.90 -6.95
C GLN A 3 -4.45 5.41 -6.83
N SER A 4 -5.17 6.22 -7.62
CA SER A 4 -5.15 7.69 -7.61
C SER A 4 -5.68 8.33 -6.33
N ASP A 5 -6.51 7.61 -5.55
CA ASP A 5 -7.08 8.10 -4.28
C ASP A 5 -6.11 7.92 -3.09
N LEU A 6 -5.00 7.20 -3.30
CA LEU A 6 -4.04 6.94 -2.23
C LEU A 6 -3.12 8.14 -2.01
N PRO A 7 -2.81 8.46 -0.74
CA PRO A 7 -1.87 9.52 -0.45
C PRO A 7 -0.50 9.17 -1.01
N LYS A 8 0.16 10.18 -1.57
CA LYS A 8 1.53 10.08 -2.06
C LYS A 8 2.50 9.80 -0.92
N CYS A 9 3.67 9.27 -1.26
CA CYS A 9 4.73 9.04 -0.29
C CYS A 9 5.14 10.37 0.39
N PRO A 10 5.18 10.45 1.73
CA PRO A 10 5.55 11.67 2.46
C PRO A 10 7.07 11.95 2.47
N GLU A 11 7.87 11.07 1.87
CA GLU A 11 9.29 11.28 1.62
C GLU A 11 9.51 11.89 0.24
N CYS A 12 9.14 11.17 -0.82
CA CYS A 12 9.49 11.54 -2.19
C CYS A 12 8.33 12.14 -3.01
N GLY A 13 7.12 12.26 -2.44
CA GLY A 13 5.95 12.81 -3.13
C GLY A 13 5.43 11.98 -4.30
N ASN A 14 5.94 10.77 -4.52
CA ASN A 14 5.50 9.91 -5.61
C ASN A 14 4.31 9.04 -5.22
N MET A 15 3.51 8.64 -6.22
CA MET A 15 2.41 7.71 -6.02
C MET A 15 2.93 6.32 -5.63
N PRO A 16 2.29 5.66 -4.66
CA PRO A 16 2.63 4.29 -4.32
C PRO A 16 2.19 3.31 -5.42
N GLU A 17 2.87 2.18 -5.48
CA GLU A 17 2.63 1.10 -6.43
C GLU A 17 2.14 -0.16 -5.72
N TYR A 18 1.12 -0.77 -6.29
CA TYR A 18 0.63 -2.08 -5.84
C TYR A 18 1.52 -3.18 -6.42
N SER A 19 2.28 -3.82 -5.54
CA SER A 19 3.05 -5.02 -5.87
C SER A 19 2.29 -6.27 -5.45
N LEU A 20 1.16 -6.51 -6.12
CA LEU A 20 0.29 -7.67 -5.90
C LEU A 20 0.64 -8.78 -6.89
N LYS A 21 0.94 -9.97 -6.38
CA LYS A 21 1.23 -11.19 -7.13
C LYS A 21 0.15 -12.24 -6.86
N PRO A 22 -0.69 -12.59 -7.84
CA PRO A 22 -1.58 -13.73 -7.73
C PRO A 22 -0.76 -15.03 -7.79
N ASN A 23 -1.17 -16.04 -7.02
CA ASN A 23 -0.64 -17.40 -7.07
C ASN A 23 -1.57 -18.31 -7.89
N HIS A 24 -1.10 -19.49 -8.27
CA HIS A 24 -1.84 -20.49 -9.05
C HIS A 24 -3.17 -20.93 -8.39
N LEU A 25 -3.27 -20.78 -7.06
CA LEU A 25 -4.48 -21.07 -6.27
C LEU A 25 -5.50 -19.91 -6.25
N GLY A 26 -5.27 -18.83 -7.00
CA GLY A 26 -6.12 -17.63 -7.00
C GLY A 26 -5.90 -16.69 -5.81
N TRP A 27 -5.04 -17.05 -4.86
CA TRP A 27 -4.67 -16.21 -3.74
C TRP A 27 -3.71 -15.10 -4.16
N VAL A 28 -3.95 -13.89 -3.67
CA VAL A 28 -3.14 -12.71 -3.97
C VAL A 28 -2.25 -12.41 -2.78
N TRP A 29 -0.95 -12.39 -3.04
CA TRP A 29 0.07 -12.00 -2.09
C TRP A 29 0.66 -10.67 -2.51
N GLY A 30 1.27 -9.96 -1.56
CA GLY A 30 2.01 -8.74 -1.87
C GLY A 30 1.63 -7.57 -1.00
N GLY A 31 1.75 -6.38 -1.55
CA GLY A 31 1.63 -5.15 -0.79
C GLY A 31 1.58 -3.91 -1.65
N ILE A 32 1.55 -2.77 -0.98
CA ILE A 32 1.69 -1.45 -1.57
C ILE A 32 3.00 -0.85 -1.10
N ARG A 33 3.78 -0.26 -2.01
CA ARG A 33 5.08 0.33 -1.68
C ARG A 33 5.33 1.62 -2.44
N CYS A 34 6.23 2.43 -1.93
CA CYS A 34 6.78 3.53 -2.68
C CYS A 34 7.70 3.02 -3.81
N PRO A 35 7.69 3.62 -5.02
CA PRO A 35 8.63 3.29 -6.10
C PRO A 35 10.12 3.43 -5.70
N TYR A 36 10.42 4.34 -4.77
CA TYR A 36 11.76 4.56 -4.22
C TYR A 36 12.02 3.80 -2.91
N ASP A 37 11.15 2.84 -2.57
CA ASP A 37 11.28 1.94 -1.41
C ASP A 37 11.38 2.61 -0.03
N HIS A 38 11.06 3.91 0.11
CA HIS A 38 11.03 4.59 1.43
C HIS A 38 10.09 3.92 2.44
N TYR A 39 8.89 3.55 1.97
CA TYR A 39 7.86 2.92 2.79
C TYR A 39 7.16 1.81 2.02
N SER A 40 6.79 0.74 2.73
CA SER A 40 5.97 -0.34 2.19
C SER A 40 5.04 -0.90 3.24
N VAL A 41 3.89 -1.38 2.78
CA VAL A 41 2.88 -2.08 3.57
C VAL A 41 2.59 -3.39 2.86
N LYS A 42 2.71 -4.50 3.58
CA LYS A 42 2.49 -5.84 3.06
C LYS A 42 1.22 -6.41 3.68
N LEU A 43 0.54 -7.28 2.94
CA LEU A 43 -0.53 -8.08 3.50
C LEU A 43 0.07 -9.05 4.54
N ASN A 44 -0.61 -9.21 5.67
CA ASN A 44 -0.25 -10.20 6.69
C ASN A 44 -0.61 -11.64 6.28
N GLY A 45 -1.29 -11.83 5.15
CA GLY A 45 -1.67 -13.15 4.64
C GLY A 45 -2.17 -13.10 3.20
N PRO A 46 -2.52 -14.26 2.62
CA PRO A 46 -3.10 -14.33 1.28
C PRO A 46 -4.46 -13.65 1.26
N ALA A 47 -4.65 -12.69 0.36
CA ALA A 47 -5.97 -12.16 0.06
C ALA A 47 -6.68 -13.06 -0.95
N SER A 48 -7.99 -13.27 -0.78
CA SER A 48 -8.78 -14.09 -1.70
C SER A 48 -8.88 -13.49 -3.11
N SER A 49 -8.59 -12.21 -3.29
CA SER A 49 -8.66 -11.50 -4.58
C SER A 49 -7.86 -10.19 -4.54
N ARG A 50 -7.50 -9.66 -5.71
CA ARG A 50 -6.78 -8.38 -5.85
C ARG A 50 -7.56 -7.22 -5.22
N ALA A 51 -8.87 -7.16 -5.46
CA ALA A 51 -9.73 -6.14 -4.85
C ALA A 51 -9.71 -6.18 -3.31
N LYS A 52 -9.70 -7.39 -2.72
CA LYS A 52 -9.64 -7.59 -1.26
C LYS A 52 -8.27 -7.15 -0.69
N ALA A 53 -7.21 -7.42 -1.46
CA ALA A 53 -5.87 -6.94 -1.14
C ALA A 53 -5.83 -5.40 -1.14
N GLU A 54 -6.35 -4.75 -2.18
CA GLU A 54 -6.40 -3.29 -2.29
C GLU A 54 -7.24 -2.65 -1.18
N GLU A 55 -8.41 -3.23 -0.86
CA GLU A 55 -9.27 -2.81 0.26
C GLU A 55 -8.55 -2.89 1.62
N THR A 56 -7.67 -3.87 1.80
CA THR A 56 -6.91 -4.06 3.04
C THR A 56 -5.65 -3.20 3.11
N LEU A 57 -4.98 -2.99 1.97
CA LEU A 57 -3.72 -2.27 1.86
C LEU A 57 -3.91 -0.75 1.86
N ALA A 58 -4.97 -0.25 1.21
CA ALA A 58 -5.27 1.18 1.13
C ALA A 58 -5.33 1.86 2.51
N PRO A 59 -6.16 1.41 3.48
CA PRO A 59 -6.24 2.06 4.80
C PRO A 59 -4.93 1.93 5.58
N GLN A 60 -4.19 0.83 5.45
CA GLN A 60 -2.90 0.66 6.12
C GLN A 60 -1.84 1.62 5.56
N TRP A 61 -1.82 1.83 4.24
CA TRP A 61 -0.96 2.82 3.61
C TRP A 61 -1.32 4.24 4.05
N ILE A 62 -2.60 4.59 4.04
CA ILE A 62 -3.09 5.90 4.48
C ILE A 62 -2.65 6.17 5.91
N ALA A 63 -2.94 5.24 6.84
CA ALA A 63 -2.56 5.39 8.24
C ALA A 63 -1.05 5.52 8.45
N LEU A 64 -0.25 4.79 7.66
CA LEU A 64 1.21 4.90 7.69
C LEU A 64 1.67 6.29 7.23
N VAL A 65 1.16 6.76 6.08
CA VAL A 65 1.50 8.09 5.55
C VAL A 65 1.07 9.20 6.51
N GLU A 66 -0.15 9.16 7.04
CA GLU A 66 -0.65 10.13 8.02
C GLU A 66 0.23 10.17 9.28
N LYS A 67 0.60 9.00 9.82
CA LYS A 67 1.47 8.89 10.99
C LYS A 67 2.85 9.51 10.74
N ILE A 68 3.42 9.30 9.56
CA ILE A 68 4.73 9.85 9.19
C ILE A 68 4.64 11.36 8.98
N SER A 69 3.64 11.82 8.22
CA SER A 69 3.41 13.25 7.98
C SER A 69 3.22 14.02 9.28
N ARG A 70 2.48 13.45 10.25
CA ARG A 70 2.32 14.06 11.58
C ARG A 70 3.63 14.15 12.36
N ARG A 71 4.56 13.20 12.20
CA ARG A 71 5.88 13.24 12.85
C ARG A 71 6.82 14.27 12.23
N LYS A 72 6.70 14.57 10.93
CA LYS A 72 7.56 15.55 10.26
C LYS A 72 7.15 17.00 10.54
N ASN A 73 5.88 17.25 10.84
CA ASN A 73 5.31 18.58 11.09
C ASN A 73 5.20 18.95 12.59
N GLY A 74 5.76 18.13 13.48
CA GLY A 74 5.71 18.31 14.94
C GLY A 74 7.05 18.61 15.55
#